data_AF-A0A9E6TZS2-F1
#
_entry.id   AF-A0A9E6TZS2-F1
#
_cell.length_a   1.000
_cell.length_b   1.000
_cell.length_c   1.000
_cell.angle_alpha   90.00
_cell.angle_beta   90.00
_cell.angle_gamma   90.00
#
_symmetry.space_group_name_H-M   'P 1'
#
loop_
_entity.id
_entity.type
_entity.pdbx_description
1 polymer ?
#
loop_
_entity_poly.entity_id
_entity_poly.type
_entity_poly.pdbx_seq_one_letter_code
_entity_poly.pdbx_strand_id
1 'polypeptide(L)'
;MLFAKVIPLAISAIGVSLLAGCAMQPPATWTDKGTGAIATQKGFMNCYTDANLIDGKRTEGTICATPATGFLSDGEPGVFAGVGYGQPFKLEISKTFQGYKLPFGDRTGLLKCAPLKTGPGKIIPESVCTLTLNDQKLVSAKIIFDGMN
;
A
#
# COMPACT_ATOMS: atom_id res chain seq x y z
N MET A 1 37.40 -44.21 -46.05
CA MET A 1 36.85 -44.32 -44.69
C MET A 1 36.60 -42.90 -44.19
N LEU A 2 35.40 -42.37 -44.44
CA LEU A 2 34.25 -42.29 -43.52
C LEU A 2 34.40 -41.23 -42.40
N PHE A 3 33.76 -40.09 -42.64
CA PHE A 3 33.01 -39.21 -41.73
C PHE A 3 33.51 -39.04 -40.29
N ALA A 4 34.15 -37.89 -40.00
CA ALA A 4 34.22 -37.32 -38.66
C ALA A 4 33.16 -36.21 -38.53
N LYS A 5 32.07 -36.60 -37.87
CA LYS A 5 30.92 -35.87 -37.32
C LYS A 5 31.02 -34.34 -37.20
N VAL A 6 30.04 -33.70 -37.83
CA VAL A 6 29.46 -32.39 -37.51
C VAL A 6 28.63 -32.50 -36.21
N ILE A 7 28.40 -31.36 -35.51
CA ILE A 7 27.35 -31.05 -34.49
C ILE A 7 27.80 -31.15 -33.00
N PRO A 8 27.49 -30.18 -32.08
CA PRO A 8 27.21 -28.74 -32.22
C PRO A 8 27.88 -27.86 -31.10
N LEU A 9 28.30 -26.63 -31.43
CA LEU A 9 28.79 -25.63 -30.45
C LEU A 9 27.71 -24.56 -30.11
N ALA A 10 26.44 -24.91 -30.23
CA ALA A 10 25.34 -23.93 -30.30
C ALA A 10 24.24 -24.12 -29.25
N ILE A 11 24.57 -24.49 -28.00
CA ILE A 11 23.58 -24.60 -26.91
C ILE A 11 24.11 -23.97 -25.61
N SER A 12 24.48 -22.69 -25.65
CA SER A 12 24.70 -21.94 -24.40
C SER A 12 24.20 -20.48 -24.45
N ALA A 13 23.58 -20.04 -25.55
CA ALA A 13 23.25 -18.61 -25.75
C ALA A 13 21.74 -18.26 -25.63
N ILE A 14 20.89 -19.17 -25.13
CA ILE A 14 19.43 -18.93 -24.98
C ILE A 14 19.01 -18.88 -23.49
N GLY A 15 19.97 -18.84 -22.56
CA GLY A 15 19.66 -18.81 -21.12
C GLY A 15 19.46 -17.43 -20.50
N VAL A 16 19.91 -16.35 -21.15
CA VAL A 16 20.03 -15.03 -20.50
C VAL A 16 18.84 -14.10 -20.77
N SER A 17 18.06 -14.34 -21.81
CA SER A 17 16.93 -13.46 -22.18
C SER A 17 15.67 -13.66 -21.33
N LEU A 18 15.57 -14.75 -20.55
CA LEU A 18 14.41 -15.02 -19.69
C LEU A 18 14.49 -14.38 -18.29
N LEU A 19 15.69 -14.00 -17.81
CA LEU A 19 15.85 -13.40 -16.48
C LEU A 19 15.61 -11.88 -16.45
N ALA A 20 15.65 -11.20 -17.60
CA ALA A 20 15.34 -9.77 -17.67
C ALA A 20 13.84 -9.47 -17.50
N GLY A 21 12.96 -10.48 -17.65
CA GLY A 21 11.51 -10.34 -17.51
C GLY A 21 10.96 -10.46 -16.09
N CYS A 22 11.78 -10.89 -15.11
CA CYS A 22 11.30 -11.17 -13.74
C CYS A 22 11.48 -10.00 -12.75
N ALA A 23 12.11 -8.90 -13.15
CA ALA A 23 12.42 -7.79 -12.23
C ALA A 23 11.49 -6.58 -12.35
N MET A 24 10.58 -6.55 -13.33
CA MET A 24 9.67 -5.42 -13.53
C MET A 24 8.24 -5.93 -13.64
N GLN A 25 7.56 -6.03 -12.50
CA GLN A 25 6.10 -6.11 -12.49
C GLN A 25 5.58 -4.93 -13.34
N PRO A 26 4.79 -5.18 -14.39
CA PRO A 26 4.35 -4.11 -15.28
C PRO A 26 3.68 -3.02 -14.44
N PRO A 27 3.96 -1.73 -14.70
CA PRO A 27 3.37 -0.66 -13.94
C PRO A 27 1.85 -0.80 -14.04
N ALA A 28 1.20 -0.85 -12.88
CA ALA A 28 -0.24 -0.89 -12.76
C ALA A 28 -0.89 0.15 -13.69
N THR A 29 -1.82 -0.26 -14.54
CA THR A 29 -2.41 0.61 -15.57
C THR A 29 -3.68 1.33 -15.11
N TRP A 30 -4.22 0.97 -13.95
CA TRP A 30 -5.43 1.60 -13.42
C TRP A 30 -5.14 2.98 -12.82
N THR A 31 -6.20 3.79 -12.79
CA THR A 31 -6.30 5.08 -12.11
C THR A 31 -7.68 5.14 -11.44
N ASP A 32 -7.73 5.56 -10.19
CA ASP A 32 -8.92 5.69 -9.33
C ASP A 32 -9.78 4.41 -9.25
N LYS A 33 -9.33 3.43 -8.46
CA LYS A 33 -10.15 2.28 -8.05
C LYS A 33 -11.26 2.67 -7.06
N GLY A 34 -11.27 3.91 -6.59
CA GLY A 34 -12.21 4.41 -5.59
C GLY A 34 -11.73 4.16 -4.16
N THR A 35 -12.66 4.23 -3.21
CA THR A 35 -12.33 3.97 -1.80
C THR A 35 -12.25 2.46 -1.56
N GLY A 36 -11.06 1.98 -1.17
CA GLY A 36 -10.85 0.59 -0.80
C GLY A 36 -11.39 0.24 0.58
N ALA A 37 -11.31 -1.04 0.93
CA ALA A 37 -11.61 -1.55 2.27
C ALA A 37 -10.40 -2.31 2.82
N ILE A 38 -10.04 -2.02 4.06
CA ILE A 38 -8.99 -2.72 4.83
C ILE A 38 -9.65 -3.26 6.08
N ALA A 39 -9.73 -4.59 6.21
CA ALA A 39 -10.05 -5.22 7.49
C ALA A 39 -8.72 -5.60 8.15
N THR A 40 -8.43 -5.11 9.36
CA THR A 40 -7.19 -5.48 10.05
C THR A 40 -7.27 -6.90 10.59
N GLN A 41 -6.11 -7.50 10.84
CA GLN A 41 -6.02 -8.81 11.49
C GLN A 41 -4.86 -8.79 12.49
N LYS A 42 -5.06 -9.44 13.64
CA LYS A 42 -4.04 -9.53 14.70
C LYS A 42 -2.74 -10.11 14.14
N GLY A 43 -1.63 -9.40 14.33
CA GLY A 43 -0.31 -9.80 13.85
C GLY A 43 -0.02 -9.51 12.38
N PHE A 44 -0.97 -8.96 11.62
CA PHE A 44 -0.80 -8.63 10.20
C PHE A 44 -1.03 -7.15 9.91
N MET A 45 -0.30 -6.65 8.93
CA MET A 45 -0.52 -5.33 8.32
C MET A 45 -1.24 -5.53 7.00
N ASN A 46 -2.43 -4.94 6.87
CA ASN A 46 -3.24 -5.05 5.67
C ASN A 46 -3.23 -3.71 4.92
N CYS A 47 -3.03 -3.75 3.62
CA CYS A 47 -2.80 -2.59 2.77
C CYS A 47 -3.82 -2.50 1.63
N TYR A 48 -4.17 -1.29 1.27
CA TYR A 48 -4.87 -0.95 0.04
C TYR A 48 -4.04 0.05 -0.75
N THR A 49 -3.88 -0.24 -2.04
CA THR A 49 -3.10 0.57 -2.97
C THR A 49 -3.98 1.02 -4.12
N ASP A 50 -3.94 2.31 -4.41
CA ASP A 50 -4.59 2.92 -5.57
C ASP A 50 -3.64 3.91 -6.23
N ALA A 51 -3.98 4.38 -7.43
CA ALA A 51 -3.23 5.40 -8.13
C ALA A 51 -4.16 6.50 -8.63
N ASN A 52 -3.70 7.74 -8.59
CA ASN A 52 -4.42 8.86 -9.16
C ASN A 52 -3.47 9.79 -9.92
N LEU A 53 -4.03 10.66 -10.76
CA LEU A 53 -3.27 11.74 -11.41
C LEU A 53 -3.06 12.86 -10.40
N ILE A 54 -1.80 13.07 -10.02
CA ILE A 54 -1.38 14.20 -9.19
C ILE A 54 -0.55 15.13 -10.06
N ASP A 55 -1.02 16.36 -10.27
CA ASP A 55 -0.40 17.35 -11.16
C ASP A 55 -0.15 16.79 -12.58
N GLY A 56 -1.11 16.02 -13.09
CA GLY A 56 -1.02 15.38 -14.41
C GLY A 56 -0.13 14.14 -14.48
N LYS A 57 0.53 13.74 -13.39
CA LYS A 57 1.36 12.52 -13.32
C LYS A 57 0.67 11.42 -12.51
N ARG A 58 0.55 10.22 -13.11
CA ARG A 58 0.07 9.03 -12.37
C ARG A 58 1.00 8.77 -11.19
N THR A 59 0.44 8.85 -10.00
CA THR A 59 1.11 8.61 -8.72
C THR A 59 0.36 7.51 -8.00
N GLU A 60 1.08 6.54 -7.46
CA GLU A 60 0.53 5.47 -6.64
C GLU A 60 0.57 5.88 -5.16
N GLY A 61 -0.46 5.52 -4.40
CA GLY A 61 -0.53 5.72 -2.97
C GLY A 61 -0.99 4.45 -2.29
N THR A 62 -0.47 4.22 -1.10
CA THR A 62 -0.81 3.05 -0.28
C THR A 62 -1.23 3.52 1.10
N ILE A 63 -2.35 2.98 1.58
CA ILE A 63 -2.76 3.07 2.99
C ILE A 63 -2.70 1.65 3.55
N CYS A 64 -2.05 1.47 4.69
CA CYS A 64 -2.15 0.22 5.46
C CYS A 64 -2.67 0.48 6.86
N ALA A 65 -3.11 -0.58 7.52
CA ALA A 65 -3.55 -0.52 8.90
C ALA A 65 -3.13 -1.77 9.67
N THR A 66 -2.89 -1.58 10.96
CA THR A 66 -2.72 -2.66 11.95
C THR A 66 -3.71 -2.45 13.08
N PRO A 67 -4.22 -3.52 13.71
CA PRO A 67 -5.02 -3.36 14.92
C PRO A 67 -4.14 -2.84 16.07
N ALA A 68 -4.76 -2.51 17.21
CA ALA A 68 -4.07 -2.29 18.47
C ALA A 68 -3.11 -3.46 18.78
N THR A 69 -1.86 -3.16 19.16
CA THR A 69 -0.86 -4.21 19.50
C THR A 69 -0.44 -4.13 20.97
N GLY A 70 -0.59 -5.23 21.71
CA GLY A 70 -0.12 -5.42 23.09
C GLY A 70 -0.67 -6.71 23.71
N PHE A 71 0.00 -7.29 24.72
CA PHE A 71 -0.51 -8.48 25.46
C PHE A 71 -1.87 -8.22 26.13
N LEU A 72 -2.19 -6.94 26.39
CA LEU A 72 -3.45 -6.45 26.95
C LEU A 72 -4.24 -5.52 25.99
N SER A 73 -3.84 -5.40 24.72
CA SER A 73 -4.50 -4.53 23.71
C SER A 73 -4.59 -3.03 24.05
N ASP A 74 -3.78 -2.50 24.99
CA ASP A 74 -3.84 -1.09 25.44
C ASP A 74 -3.27 -0.04 24.45
N GLY A 75 -2.80 -0.45 23.26
CA GLY A 75 -2.22 0.45 22.27
C GLY A 75 -3.25 0.97 21.26
N GLU A 76 -3.07 2.18 20.73
CA GLU A 76 -3.93 2.65 19.63
C GLU A 76 -3.65 1.89 18.31
N PRO A 77 -4.67 1.73 17.44
CA PRO A 77 -4.46 1.20 16.11
C PRO A 77 -3.48 2.05 15.28
N GLY A 78 -2.72 1.37 14.43
CA GLY A 78 -1.74 1.99 13.53
C GLY A 78 -2.32 2.21 12.14
N VAL A 79 -2.04 3.37 11.55
CA VAL A 79 -2.28 3.67 10.14
C VAL A 79 -0.95 4.00 9.47
N PHE A 80 -0.77 3.49 8.26
CA PHE A 80 0.43 3.68 7.47
C PHE A 80 0.07 4.36 6.16
N ALA A 81 0.88 5.31 5.70
CA ALA A 81 0.68 5.96 4.43
C ALA A 81 1.97 6.07 3.62
N GLY A 82 1.92 5.68 2.36
CA GLY A 82 3.04 5.67 1.42
C GLY A 82 2.67 6.25 0.07
N VAL A 83 3.66 6.79 -0.64
CA VAL A 83 3.56 7.26 -2.02
C VAL A 83 4.59 6.50 -2.86
N GLY A 84 4.14 5.92 -3.98
CA GLY A 84 4.95 5.05 -4.83
C GLY A 84 5.40 3.78 -4.11
N TYR A 85 6.62 3.33 -4.42
CA TYR A 85 7.23 2.12 -3.85
C TYR A 85 8.06 2.40 -2.57
N GLY A 86 7.90 3.58 -1.97
CA GLY A 86 8.61 3.95 -0.75
C GLY A 86 8.05 3.25 0.49
N GLN A 87 8.86 3.15 1.55
CA GLN A 87 8.40 2.64 2.83
C GLN A 87 7.32 3.57 3.41
N PRO A 88 6.15 3.05 3.82
CA PRO A 88 5.07 3.90 4.32
C PRO A 88 5.36 4.41 5.74
N PHE A 89 4.92 5.62 6.05
CA PHE A 89 5.04 6.23 7.37
C PHE A 89 4.03 5.64 8.32
N LYS A 90 4.49 5.14 9.48
CA LYS A 90 3.63 4.65 10.56
C LYS A 90 3.17 5.81 11.44
N LEU A 91 1.87 5.88 11.69
CA LEU A 91 1.24 6.82 12.60
C LEU A 91 0.22 6.11 13.49
N GLU A 92 0.05 6.59 14.72
CA GLU A 92 -1.13 6.26 15.52
C GLU A 92 -2.35 6.92 14.90
N ILE A 93 -3.49 6.22 14.91
CA ILE A 93 -4.70 6.72 14.24
C ILE A 93 -5.16 8.07 14.81
N SER A 94 -5.03 8.33 16.11
CA SER A 94 -5.43 9.60 16.73
C SER A 94 -4.74 10.81 16.12
N LYS A 95 -3.45 10.69 15.78
CA LYS A 95 -2.64 11.76 15.16
C LYS A 95 -3.13 12.16 13.78
N THR A 96 -3.93 11.30 13.13
CA THR A 96 -4.41 11.53 11.77
C THR A 96 -5.78 12.22 11.71
N PHE A 97 -6.49 12.38 12.83
CA PHE A 97 -7.87 12.92 12.80
C PHE A 97 -7.95 14.38 12.34
N GLN A 98 -6.94 15.18 12.70
CA GLN A 98 -6.85 16.58 12.27
C GLN A 98 -6.13 16.73 10.92
N GLY A 99 -5.62 15.64 10.36
CA GLY A 99 -4.71 15.63 9.21
C GLY A 99 -3.26 15.75 9.66
N TYR A 100 -2.46 14.76 9.29
CA TYR A 100 -1.03 14.71 9.58
C TYR A 100 -0.23 14.91 8.30
N LYS A 101 0.74 15.84 8.31
CA LYS A 101 1.60 16.11 7.15
C LYS A 101 2.73 15.10 7.09
N LEU A 102 2.92 14.49 5.92
CA LEU A 102 3.93 13.46 5.68
C LEU A 102 4.87 13.91 4.54
N PRO A 103 6.20 13.90 4.75
CA PRO A 103 7.14 14.26 3.71
C PRO A 103 7.37 13.08 2.74
N PHE A 104 7.16 13.28 1.46
CA PHE A 104 7.41 12.31 0.38
C PHE A 104 8.41 12.88 -0.62
N GLY A 105 9.68 12.97 -0.20
CA GLY A 105 10.72 13.62 -0.97
C GLY A 105 10.50 15.14 -1.03
N ASP A 106 10.31 15.66 -2.24
CA ASP A 106 9.99 17.07 -2.53
C ASP A 106 8.51 17.42 -2.34
N ARG A 107 7.64 16.42 -2.18
CA ARG A 107 6.19 16.61 -2.04
C ARG A 107 5.75 16.42 -0.59
N THR A 108 4.72 17.14 -0.18
CA THR A 108 4.08 16.96 1.14
C THR A 108 2.71 16.34 0.95
N GLY A 109 2.49 15.18 1.55
CA GLY A 109 1.17 14.55 1.64
C GLY A 109 0.45 14.92 2.93
N LEU A 110 -0.87 14.81 2.93
CA LEU A 110 -1.69 14.94 4.13
C LEU A 110 -2.48 13.65 4.32
N LEU A 111 -2.20 12.91 5.39
CA LEU A 111 -3.01 11.77 5.81
C LEU A 111 -4.06 12.24 6.80
N LYS A 112 -5.33 12.13 6.44
CA LYS A 112 -6.45 12.45 7.32
C LYS A 112 -7.39 11.26 7.47
N CYS A 113 -7.68 10.88 8.70
CA CYS A 113 -8.69 9.87 9.00
C CYS A 113 -9.89 10.48 9.72
N ALA A 114 -11.07 9.91 9.50
CA ALA A 114 -12.23 10.24 10.32
C ALA A 114 -12.02 9.71 11.75
N PRO A 115 -12.56 10.38 12.78
CA PRO A 115 -12.65 9.81 14.11
C PRO A 115 -13.28 8.42 14.07
N LEU A 116 -12.80 7.51 14.93
CA LEU A 116 -13.32 6.15 15.02
C LEU A 116 -14.84 6.19 15.24
N LYS A 117 -15.58 5.44 14.42
CA LYS A 117 -17.02 5.23 14.58
C LYS A 117 -17.29 3.78 14.88
N THR A 118 -18.05 3.52 15.94
CA THR A 118 -18.71 2.23 16.18
C THR A 118 -20.16 2.37 15.72
N GLY A 119 -20.59 1.51 14.79
CA GLY A 119 -22.00 1.46 14.40
C GLY A 119 -22.88 0.97 15.55
N PRO A 120 -24.19 1.28 15.57
CA PRO A 120 -25.10 0.73 16.56
C PRO A 120 -25.07 -0.81 16.51
N GLY A 121 -24.76 -1.44 17.64
CA GLY A 121 -24.62 -2.90 17.75
C GLY A 121 -23.28 -3.49 17.28
N LYS A 122 -22.30 -2.65 16.89
CA LYS A 122 -20.95 -3.10 16.53
C LYS A 122 -19.93 -2.70 17.61
N ILE A 123 -19.08 -3.66 17.97
CA ILE A 123 -17.92 -3.44 18.86
C ILE A 123 -16.67 -3.04 18.04
N ILE A 124 -16.66 -3.37 16.76
CA ILE A 124 -15.53 -3.13 15.86
C ILE A 124 -15.60 -1.68 15.32
N PRO A 125 -14.64 -0.81 15.68
CA PRO A 125 -14.57 0.56 15.19
C PRO A 125 -14.07 0.61 13.74
N GLU A 126 -14.56 1.62 13.06
CA GLU A 126 -14.33 1.88 11.65
C GLU A 126 -13.77 3.30 11.48
N SER A 127 -12.89 3.52 10.50
CA SER A 127 -12.45 4.85 10.09
C SER A 127 -12.31 4.92 8.57
N VAL A 128 -12.46 6.10 8.00
CA VAL A 128 -12.14 6.36 6.60
C VAL A 128 -10.92 7.25 6.58
N CYS A 129 -9.84 6.78 5.96
CA CYS A 129 -8.58 7.48 5.82
C CYS A 129 -8.36 7.88 4.37
N THR A 130 -7.97 9.13 4.16
CA THR A 130 -7.61 9.67 2.85
C THR A 130 -6.21 10.24 2.92
N LEU A 131 -5.37 9.82 1.98
CA LEU A 131 -4.09 10.44 1.70
C LEU A 131 -4.28 11.39 0.52
N THR A 132 -3.98 12.66 0.74
CA THR A 132 -3.85 13.64 -0.35
C THR A 132 -2.40 13.98 -0.59
N LEU A 133 -2.09 14.38 -1.81
CA LEU A 133 -0.78 14.88 -2.21
C LEU A 133 -1.01 16.13 -3.05
N ASN A 134 -0.37 17.25 -2.70
CA ASN A 134 -0.61 18.55 -3.33
C ASN A 134 -2.11 18.90 -3.39
N ASP A 135 -2.81 18.70 -2.26
CA ASP A 135 -4.25 18.89 -2.08
C ASP A 135 -5.18 18.06 -3.00
N GLN A 136 -4.63 17.13 -3.78
CA GLN A 136 -5.37 16.21 -4.65
C GLN A 136 -5.50 14.84 -3.98
N LYS A 137 -6.68 14.20 -4.10
CA LYS A 137 -6.94 12.85 -3.55
C LYS A 137 -6.03 11.84 -4.23
N LEU A 138 -5.15 11.19 -3.47
CA LEU A 138 -4.28 10.13 -3.99
C LEU A 138 -4.88 8.74 -3.77
N VAL A 139 -5.23 8.41 -2.52
CA VAL A 139 -5.82 7.12 -2.14
C VAL A 139 -6.74 7.30 -0.94
N SER A 140 -7.81 6.51 -0.90
CA SER A 140 -8.79 6.49 0.19
C SER A 140 -9.08 5.05 0.58
N ALA A 141 -9.15 4.77 1.88
CA ALA A 141 -9.46 3.45 2.40
C ALA A 141 -10.39 3.55 3.61
N LYS A 142 -11.43 2.72 3.62
CA LYS A 142 -12.22 2.42 4.81
C LYS A 142 -11.52 1.31 5.60
N ILE A 143 -11.08 1.63 6.81
CA ILE A 143 -10.42 0.71 7.73
C ILE A 143 -11.45 0.19 8.74
N ILE A 144 -11.49 -1.13 8.88
CA ILE A 144 -12.26 -1.85 9.88
C ILE A 144 -11.23 -2.49 10.81
N PHE A 145 -11.21 -2.09 12.08
CA PHE A 145 -10.23 -2.57 13.05
C PHE A 145 -10.61 -3.93 13.64
N ASP A 146 -10.77 -4.92 12.75
CA ASP A 146 -11.04 -6.30 13.13
C ASP A 146 -9.78 -6.93 13.77
N GLY A 147 -9.96 -7.81 14.77
CA GLY A 147 -8.83 -8.41 15.51
C GLY A 147 -8.25 -7.59 16.68
N MET A 148 -9.01 -6.66 17.27
CA MET A 148 -8.68 -6.08 18.59
C MET A 148 -9.05 -6.96 19.79
N ASN A 149 -9.67 -8.12 19.54
CA ASN A 149 -10.01 -9.12 20.55
C ASN A 149 -8.83 -10.07 20.91
#